data_AF-B1L3S8-F1
#
_entry.id   AF-B1L3S8-F1
#
_cell.length_a   1.000
_cell.length_b   1.000
_cell.length_c   1.000
_cell.angle_alpha   90.00
_cell.angle_beta   90.00
_cell.angle_gamma   90.00
#
_symmetry.space_group_name_H-M   'P 1'
#
loop_
_entity.id
_entity.type
_entity.pdbx_description
1 polymer ?
#
loop_
_entity_poly.entity_id
_entity_poly.type
_entity_poly.pdbx_seq_one_letter_code
_entity_poly.pdbx_strand_id
1 'polypeptide(L)'
;MEKLSDEPLLYSFLKSPHEDPRHGFYAFWIEMSRVASHQFVRHRRLSFTQRSGRVTKPEGFIFPEVNDEALRLMREHAEMSVKLYERLLSMGVRMEDARYILPSALRTAIFVSGRQSDWHHFLKLRLDRSAQAEIRRIAEIIASVINPGTRSNHSP
;
A
#
# COMPACT_ATOMS: atom_id res chain seq x y z
N MET A 1 -17.24 7.83 -1.48
CA MET A 1 -16.21 6.79 -1.30
C MET A 1 -16.63 5.59 -2.15
N GLU A 2 -15.81 5.22 -3.11
CA GLU A 2 -16.08 4.13 -4.07
C GLU A 2 -15.01 3.06 -3.91
N LYS A 3 -15.40 1.79 -3.74
CA LYS A 3 -14.45 0.68 -3.67
C LYS A 3 -14.01 0.30 -5.08
N LEU A 4 -12.69 0.20 -5.27
CA LEU A 4 -12.08 -0.06 -6.58
C LEU A 4 -11.50 -1.47 -6.70
N SER A 5 -11.04 -2.06 -5.60
CA SER A 5 -10.52 -3.43 -5.56
C SER A 5 -10.62 -4.00 -4.14
N ASP A 6 -10.71 -5.32 -4.05
CA ASP A 6 -10.60 -6.12 -2.83
C ASP A 6 -9.15 -6.49 -2.50
N GLU A 7 -8.34 -6.73 -3.53
CA GLU A 7 -6.95 -7.19 -3.40
C GLU A 7 -6.06 -6.49 -4.44
N PRO A 8 -5.27 -5.47 -4.06
CA PRO A 8 -5.25 -4.80 -2.76
C PRO A 8 -6.54 -4.04 -2.46
N LEU A 9 -6.93 -3.96 -1.19
CA LEU A 9 -8.11 -3.21 -0.77
C LEU A 9 -7.90 -1.71 -1.03
N LEU A 10 -8.67 -1.15 -1.96
CA LEU A 10 -8.44 0.19 -2.48
C LEU A 10 -9.77 0.93 -2.68
N TYR A 11 -9.84 2.16 -2.16
CA TYR A 11 -11.01 3.03 -2.31
C TYR A 11 -10.62 4.37 -2.91
N SER A 12 -11.46 4.89 -3.80
CA SER A 12 -11.44 6.27 -4.24
C SER A 12 -12.26 7.15 -3.29
N PHE A 13 -11.65 8.21 -2.78
CA PHE A 13 -12.30 9.19 -1.92
C PHE A 13 -12.69 10.45 -2.66
N LEU A 14 -11.83 10.90 -3.58
CA LEU A 14 -12.05 12.10 -4.36
C LEU A 14 -11.56 11.86 -5.79
N LYS A 15 -12.42 12.20 -6.75
CA LYS A 15 -12.13 12.26 -8.18
C LYS A 15 -12.47 13.67 -8.66
N SER A 16 -11.49 14.42 -9.15
CA SER A 16 -11.75 15.74 -9.72
C SER A 16 -12.49 15.61 -11.05
N PRO A 17 -13.51 16.45 -11.32
CA PRO A 17 -14.21 16.47 -12.61
C PRO A 17 -13.42 17.24 -13.68
N HIS A 18 -12.31 17.90 -13.33
CA HIS A 18 -11.55 18.74 -14.25
C HIS A 18 -10.62 17.89 -15.14
N GLU A 19 -10.73 18.08 -16.45
CA GLU A 19 -9.90 17.39 -17.44
C GLU A 19 -8.44 17.89 -17.47
N ASP A 20 -8.18 19.15 -17.05
CA ASP A 20 -6.83 19.70 -17.00
C ASP A 20 -6.00 19.05 -15.86
N PRO A 21 -4.89 18.35 -16.16
CA PRO A 21 -4.07 17.68 -15.15
C PRO A 21 -3.42 18.62 -14.11
N ARG A 22 -3.43 19.93 -14.34
CA ARG A 22 -2.95 20.95 -13.40
C ARG A 22 -3.96 21.21 -12.28
N HIS A 23 -5.24 20.96 -12.54
CA HIS A 23 -6.36 21.21 -11.62
C HIS A 23 -7.06 19.91 -11.18
N GLY A 24 -6.77 18.79 -11.84
CA GLY A 24 -7.15 17.46 -11.38
C GLY A 24 -6.57 17.16 -10.00
N PHE A 25 -7.38 16.59 -9.11
CA PHE A 25 -6.99 16.17 -7.76
C PHE A 25 -7.64 14.83 -7.46
N TYR A 26 -6.88 13.91 -6.87
CA TYR A 26 -7.34 12.58 -6.54
C TYR A 26 -6.88 12.19 -5.15
N ALA A 27 -7.73 11.44 -4.45
CA ALA A 27 -7.40 10.87 -3.16
C ALA A 27 -7.86 9.41 -3.08
N PHE A 28 -6.98 8.57 -2.52
CA PHE A 28 -7.20 7.14 -2.36
C PHE A 28 -6.91 6.72 -0.93
N TRP A 29 -7.65 5.73 -0.47
CA TRP A 29 -7.29 4.95 0.70
C TRP A 29 -6.89 3.56 0.23
N ILE A 30 -5.77 3.05 0.72
CA ILE A 30 -5.14 1.85 0.20
C ILE A 30 -4.62 1.02 1.36
N GLU A 31 -4.94 -0.27 1.41
CA GLU A 31 -4.22 -1.24 2.23
C GLU A 31 -3.12 -1.92 1.43
N MET A 32 -1.95 -2.05 2.06
CA MET A 32 -0.75 -2.64 1.46
C MET A 32 0.21 -3.14 2.55
N SER A 33 1.25 -3.85 2.17
CA SER A 33 2.35 -4.22 3.06
C SER A 33 3.16 -2.99 3.50
N ARG A 34 3.85 -3.08 4.64
CA ARG A 34 4.81 -2.04 5.04
C ARG A 34 5.90 -1.86 3.98
N VAL A 35 6.34 -2.94 3.31
CA VAL A 35 7.30 -2.89 2.19
C VAL A 35 6.81 -1.98 1.07
N ALA A 36 5.59 -2.19 0.57
CA ALA A 36 5.01 -1.36 -0.49
C ALA A 36 4.82 0.09 -0.02
N SER A 37 4.36 0.29 1.22
CA SER A 37 4.19 1.64 1.78
C SER A 37 5.50 2.43 1.83
N HIS A 38 6.62 1.77 2.18
CA HIS A 38 7.94 2.40 2.24
C HIS A 38 8.46 2.82 0.85
N GLN A 39 7.99 2.18 -0.22
CA GLN A 39 8.25 2.63 -1.60
C GLN A 39 7.30 3.74 -2.04
N PHE A 40 6.05 3.69 -1.58
CA PHE A 40 5.01 4.65 -1.94
C PHE A 40 5.33 6.05 -1.38
N VAL A 41 5.68 6.14 -0.09
CA VAL A 41 5.95 7.43 0.58
C VAL A 41 7.19 8.16 0.06
N ARG A 42 7.97 7.56 -0.86
CA ARG A 42 9.09 8.21 -1.55
C ARG A 42 8.63 9.20 -2.62
N HIS A 43 7.36 9.18 -3.01
CA HIS A 43 6.75 10.10 -3.96
C HIS A 43 6.37 11.43 -3.29
N ARG A 44 7.39 12.25 -3.00
CA ARG A 44 7.31 13.48 -2.18
C ARG A 44 6.32 14.57 -2.63
N ARG A 45 5.77 14.46 -3.85
CA ARG A 45 4.75 15.41 -4.36
C ARG A 45 3.33 15.03 -3.94
N LEU A 46 3.14 13.84 -3.41
CA LEU A 46 1.88 13.38 -2.83
C LEU A 46 1.85 13.67 -1.33
N SER A 47 0.65 13.81 -0.78
CA SER A 47 0.38 13.96 0.65
C SER A 47 -0.09 12.64 1.24
N PHE A 48 0.35 12.31 2.44
CA PHE A 48 0.14 10.99 3.05
C PHE A 48 -0.32 11.08 4.49
N THR A 49 -1.29 10.24 4.85
CA THR A 49 -1.63 9.91 6.23
C THR A 49 -1.62 8.39 6.36
N GLN A 50 -0.71 7.84 7.17
CA GLN A 50 -0.54 6.40 7.31
C GLN A 50 -0.96 5.92 8.71
N ARG A 51 -1.54 4.72 8.77
CA ARG A 51 -1.81 4.03 10.04
C ARG A 51 -0.53 3.88 10.85
N SER A 52 -0.57 4.33 12.11
CA SER A 52 0.59 4.35 12.99
C SER A 52 0.69 3.10 13.87
N GLY A 53 1.72 2.29 13.64
CA GLY A 53 2.07 1.17 14.52
C GLY A 53 2.59 1.58 15.91
N ARG A 54 2.52 2.86 16.29
CA ARG A 54 2.77 3.31 17.68
C ARG A 54 1.54 3.11 18.57
N VAL A 55 0.35 3.15 17.95
CA VAL A 55 -0.94 3.20 18.65
C VAL A 55 -1.92 2.13 18.19
N THR A 56 -1.66 1.46 17.06
CA THR A 56 -2.51 0.39 16.54
C THR A 56 -1.82 -0.96 16.63
N LYS A 57 -2.59 -2.00 17.00
CA LYS A 57 -2.16 -3.40 16.94
C LYS A 57 -2.01 -3.89 15.48
N PRO A 58 -1.20 -4.93 15.22
CA PRO A 58 -1.09 -5.54 13.91
C PRO A 58 -2.42 -6.20 13.49
N GLU A 59 -2.88 -5.93 12.27
CA GLU A 59 -4.17 -6.45 11.76
C GLU A 59 -4.01 -7.47 10.62
N GLY A 60 -2.81 -8.04 10.43
CA GLY A 60 -2.55 -9.06 9.41
C GLY A 60 -1.32 -8.76 8.56
N PHE A 61 -1.12 -9.57 7.53
CA PHE A 61 0.07 -9.55 6.68
C PHE A 61 -0.30 -9.67 5.20
N ILE A 62 0.47 -9.00 4.35
CA ILE A 62 0.39 -9.09 2.89
C ILE A 62 1.72 -9.66 2.41
N PHE A 63 1.64 -10.82 1.76
CA PHE A 63 2.80 -11.57 1.27
C PHE A 63 2.94 -11.43 -0.24
N PRO A 64 4.17 -11.48 -0.78
CA PRO A 64 4.39 -11.56 -2.22
C PRO A 64 3.95 -12.91 -2.78
N GLU A 65 3.75 -12.96 -4.10
CA GLU A 65 3.58 -14.21 -4.83
C GLU A 65 4.93 -14.93 -4.92
N VAL A 66 5.04 -16.04 -4.20
CA VAL A 66 6.20 -16.93 -4.15
C VAL A 66 5.69 -18.37 -4.12
N ASN A 67 6.58 -19.36 -4.24
CA ASN A 67 6.18 -20.76 -4.11
C ASN A 67 5.59 -21.08 -2.73
N ASP A 68 4.78 -22.13 -2.66
CA ASP A 68 3.99 -22.47 -1.47
C ASP A 68 4.84 -22.71 -0.22
N GLU A 69 6.00 -23.34 -0.37
CA GLU A 69 6.90 -23.62 0.75
C GLU A 69 7.50 -22.33 1.33
N ALA A 70 7.96 -21.42 0.47
CA ALA A 70 8.42 -20.11 0.89
C ALA A 70 7.30 -19.31 1.56
N LEU A 71 6.08 -19.34 1.01
CA LEU A 71 4.92 -18.66 1.58
C LEU A 71 4.55 -19.24 2.96
N ARG A 72 4.63 -20.56 3.14
CA ARG A 72 4.41 -21.23 4.43
C ARG A 72 5.39 -20.73 5.48
N LEU A 73 6.68 -20.73 5.18
CA LEU A 73 7.73 -20.24 6.09
C LEU A 73 7.54 -18.75 6.45
N MET A 74 7.13 -17.93 5.49
CA MET A 74 6.82 -16.51 5.74
C MET A 74 5.64 -16.34 6.70
N ARG A 75 4.58 -17.14 6.54
CA ARG A 75 3.41 -17.13 7.44
C ARG A 75 3.77 -17.58 8.85
N GLU A 76 4.54 -18.65 8.98
CA GLU A 76 5.01 -19.15 10.27
C GLU A 76 5.81 -18.09 11.02
N HIS A 77 6.76 -17.43 10.34
CA HIS A 77 7.51 -16.32 10.93
C HIS A 77 6.59 -15.17 11.38
N ALA A 78 5.59 -14.80 10.57
CA ALA A 78 4.65 -13.74 10.90
C ALA A 78 3.82 -14.08 12.15
N GLU A 79 3.30 -15.31 12.25
CA GLU A 79 2.56 -15.79 13.42
C GLU A 79 3.43 -15.82 14.68
N MET A 80 4.67 -16.32 14.57
CA MET A 80 5.63 -16.31 15.68
C MET A 80 5.93 -14.88 16.15
N SER A 81 6.08 -13.95 15.20
CA SER A 81 6.32 -12.54 15.50
C SER A 81 5.15 -11.91 16.25
N VAL A 82 3.90 -12.20 15.87
CA VAL A 82 2.72 -11.70 16.61
C VAL A 82 2.67 -12.26 18.03
N LYS A 83 2.95 -13.56 18.22
CA LYS A 83 2.99 -14.17 19.56
C LYS A 83 4.06 -13.51 20.43
N LEU A 84 5.24 -13.24 19.86
CA LEU A 84 6.32 -12.53 20.55
C LEU A 84 5.92 -11.08 20.87
N TYR A 85 5.28 -10.38 19.92
CA TYR A 85 4.77 -9.02 20.10
C TYR A 85 3.85 -8.94 21.34
N GLU A 86 2.83 -9.80 21.41
CA GLU A 86 1.88 -9.80 22.54
C GLU A 86 2.57 -10.18 23.87
N ARG A 87 3.58 -11.06 23.84
CA ARG A 87 4.40 -11.35 25.03
C ARG A 87 5.21 -10.14 25.50
N LEU A 88 5.78 -9.36 24.58
CA LEU A 88 6.49 -8.13 24.95
C LEU A 88 5.52 -7.12 25.58
N LEU A 89 4.30 -6.99 25.05
CA LEU A 89 3.28 -6.14 25.65
C LEU A 89 2.90 -6.59 27.07
N SER A 90 2.75 -7.90 27.31
CA SER A 90 2.44 -8.41 28.65
C SER A 90 3.58 -8.21 29.66
N MET A 91 4.81 -8.01 29.18
CA MET A 91 5.97 -7.63 29.99
C MET A 91 6.07 -6.10 30.23
N GLY A 92 5.11 -5.31 29.74
CA GLY A 92 5.09 -3.85 29.91
C GLY A 92 5.88 -3.08 28.84
N VAL A 93 6.38 -3.75 27.80
CA VAL A 93 7.02 -3.05 26.66
C VAL A 93 5.95 -2.26 25.91
N ARG A 94 6.20 -0.98 25.64
CA ARG A 94 5.26 -0.13 24.91
C ARG A 94 5.09 -0.63 23.48
N MET A 95 3.88 -0.45 22.91
CA MET A 95 3.58 -0.83 21.52
C MET A 95 4.59 -0.28 20.52
N GLU A 96 5.10 0.94 20.75
CA GLU A 96 6.03 1.55 19.82
C GLU A 96 7.43 0.92 19.78
N ASP A 97 7.82 0.25 20.86
CA ASP A 97 9.08 -0.47 21.00
C ASP A 97 8.87 -1.94 20.61
N ALA A 98 7.77 -2.56 21.05
CA ALA A 98 7.43 -3.95 20.74
C ALA A 98 7.25 -4.20 19.24
N ARG A 99 6.76 -3.23 18.46
CA ARG A 99 6.53 -3.41 17.01
C ARG A 99 7.80 -3.68 16.19
N TYR A 100 9.00 -3.48 16.76
CA TYR A 100 10.28 -3.68 16.04
C TYR A 100 10.50 -5.13 15.60
N ILE A 101 9.84 -6.10 16.24
CA ILE A 101 9.93 -7.51 15.85
C ILE A 101 8.94 -7.89 14.75
N LEU A 102 7.99 -7.03 14.39
CA LEU A 102 6.97 -7.34 13.38
C LEU A 102 7.61 -7.33 11.97
N PRO A 103 7.31 -8.32 11.12
CA PRO A 103 7.92 -8.38 9.79
C PRO A 103 7.41 -7.26 8.88
N SER A 104 8.20 -6.94 7.86
CA SER A 104 7.83 -5.91 6.87
C SER A 104 6.60 -6.27 6.01
N ALA A 105 6.19 -7.54 6.02
CA ALA A 105 4.93 -7.98 5.42
C ALA A 105 3.68 -7.45 6.15
N LEU A 106 3.84 -6.79 7.31
CA LEU A 106 2.72 -6.26 8.09
C LEU A 106 1.79 -5.39 7.23
N ARG A 107 0.48 -5.65 7.32
CA ARG A 107 -0.56 -4.87 6.65
C ARG A 107 -0.64 -3.48 7.26
N THR A 108 -0.71 -2.47 6.42
CA THR A 108 -0.90 -1.07 6.79
C THR A 108 -1.90 -0.41 5.85
N ALA A 109 -2.52 0.68 6.30
CA ALA A 109 -3.40 1.49 5.48
C ALA A 109 -2.80 2.88 5.31
N ILE A 110 -2.92 3.45 4.12
CA ILE A 110 -2.51 4.82 3.80
C ILE A 110 -3.65 5.54 3.09
N PHE A 111 -3.93 6.75 3.57
CA PHE A 111 -4.67 7.74 2.80
C PHE A 111 -3.66 8.61 2.07
N VAL A 112 -3.82 8.75 0.76
CA VAL A 112 -2.91 9.48 -0.11
C VAL A 112 -3.69 10.41 -1.02
N SER A 113 -3.22 11.64 -1.16
CA SER A 113 -3.82 12.64 -2.03
C SER A 113 -2.79 13.42 -2.83
N GLY A 114 -3.20 13.97 -3.96
CA GLY A 114 -2.32 14.79 -4.80
C GLY A 114 -2.98 15.23 -6.09
N ARG A 115 -2.32 16.14 -6.81
CA ARG A 115 -2.78 16.58 -8.12
C ARG A 115 -2.55 15.49 -9.15
N GLN A 116 -3.31 15.53 -10.25
CA GLN A 116 -3.20 14.56 -11.33
C GLN A 116 -1.78 14.50 -11.92
N SER A 117 -1.11 15.64 -12.08
CA SER A 117 0.31 15.67 -12.51
C SER A 117 1.26 14.91 -11.58
N ASP A 118 1.02 14.95 -10.26
CA ASP A 118 1.82 14.23 -9.26
C ASP A 118 1.53 12.72 -9.35
N TRP A 119 0.28 12.35 -9.62
CA TRP A 119 -0.11 10.97 -9.91
C TRP A 119 0.48 10.43 -11.22
N HIS A 120 0.54 11.22 -12.28
CA HIS A 120 1.21 10.81 -13.53
C HIS A 120 2.70 10.50 -13.30
N HIS A 121 3.37 11.26 -12.44
CA HIS A 121 4.75 10.96 -12.07
C HIS A 121 4.86 9.62 -11.31
N PHE A 122 3.96 9.38 -10.35
CA PHE A 122 3.87 8.10 -9.65
C PHE A 122 3.64 6.94 -10.62
N LEU A 123 2.66 7.04 -11.51
CA LEU A 123 2.28 6.00 -12.46
C LEU A 123 3.41 5.69 -13.43
N LYS A 124 4.10 6.72 -13.96
CA LYS A 124 5.28 6.52 -14.82
C LYS A 124 6.35 5.63 -14.18
N LEU A 125 6.56 5.76 -12.87
CA LEU A 125 7.58 5.00 -12.14
C LEU A 125 7.10 3.63 -11.65
N ARG A 126 5.81 3.48 -11.36
CA ARG A 126 5.26 2.28 -10.71
C ARG A 126 4.56 1.31 -11.65
N LEU A 127 4.22 1.74 -12.87
CA LEU A 127 3.77 0.83 -13.93
C LEU A 127 4.92 0.11 -14.67
N ASP A 128 6.16 0.43 -14.35
CA ASP A 128 7.32 -0.23 -14.93
C ASP A 128 7.41 -1.72 -14.52
N ARG A 129 7.82 -2.61 -15.43
CA ARG A 129 7.96 -4.05 -15.17
C ARG A 129 8.98 -4.37 -14.08
N SER A 130 9.98 -3.50 -13.88
CA SER A 130 10.97 -3.62 -12.80
C SER A 130 10.45 -3.23 -11.41
N ALA A 131 9.30 -2.54 -11.34
CA ALA A 131 8.69 -2.22 -10.05
C ALA A 131 8.19 -3.48 -9.34
N GLN A 132 8.23 -3.49 -8.00
CA GLN A 132 7.69 -4.60 -7.22
C GLN A 132 6.21 -4.85 -7.57
N ALA A 133 5.83 -6.11 -7.74
CA ALA A 133 4.49 -6.51 -8.19
C ALA A 133 3.34 -5.91 -7.36
N GLU A 134 3.49 -5.78 -6.04
CA GLU A 134 2.45 -5.20 -5.17
C GLU A 134 2.18 -3.72 -5.49
N ILE A 135 3.21 -2.87 -5.51
CA ILE A 135 3.03 -1.44 -5.82
C ILE A 135 2.63 -1.21 -7.29
N ARG A 136 3.03 -2.11 -8.19
CA ARG A 136 2.58 -2.08 -9.59
C ARG A 136 1.09 -2.34 -9.73
N ARG A 137 0.55 -3.37 -9.06
CA ARG A 137 -0.90 -3.65 -9.03
C ARG A 137 -1.70 -2.46 -8.48
N ILE A 138 -1.20 -1.82 -7.43
CA ILE A 138 -1.80 -0.58 -6.90
C ILE A 138 -1.80 0.52 -7.96
N ALA A 139 -0.69 0.70 -8.68
CA ALA A 139 -0.58 1.70 -9.74
C ALA A 139 -1.52 1.42 -10.92
N GLU A 140 -1.71 0.16 -11.31
CA GLU A 140 -2.65 -0.25 -12.37
C GLU A 140 -4.10 0.12 -12.01
N ILE A 141 -4.51 -0.13 -10.76
CA ILE A 141 -5.84 0.24 -10.27
C ILE A 141 -6.01 1.76 -10.22
N ILE A 142 -5.00 2.51 -9.76
CA ILE A 142 -5.04 3.98 -9.76
C ILE A 142 -5.11 4.53 -11.19
N ALA A 143 -4.36 3.93 -12.12
CA ALA A 143 -4.35 4.33 -13.52
C ALA A 143 -5.72 4.18 -14.19
N SER A 144 -6.47 3.13 -13.86
CA SER A 144 -7.82 2.91 -14.42
C SER A 144 -8.81 4.01 -14.03
N VAL A 145 -8.57 4.68 -12.90
CA VAL A 145 -9.40 5.79 -12.40
C VAL A 145 -8.94 7.13 -12.95
N ILE A 146 -7.64 7.35 -13.06
CA ILE A 146 -7.08 8.63 -13.51
C ILE A 146 -7.13 8.74 -15.04
N ASN A 147 -6.94 7.64 -15.77
CA ASN A 147 -6.94 7.58 -17.22
C ASN A 147 -7.95 6.55 -17.76
N PRO A 148 -9.27 6.78 -17.63
CA PRO A 148 -10.28 5.79 -18.01
C PRO A 148 -10.27 5.42 -19.51
N GLY A 149 -9.65 6.25 -20.37
CA GLY A 149 -9.56 6.05 -21.81
C GLY A 149 -8.34 5.27 -22.33
N THR A 150 -7.31 5.03 -21.51
CA THR A 150 -6.13 4.24 -21.91
C THR A 150 -6.28 2.81 -21.45
N ARG A 151 -7.16 2.04 -22.10
CA ARG A 151 -7.10 0.58 -21.98
C ARG A 151 -5.80 0.10 -22.66
N SER A 152 -5.04 -0.68 -21.90
CA SER A 152 -3.71 -1.22 -22.15
C SER A 152 -3.47 -1.78 -23.57
N ASN A 153 -2.64 -1.08 -24.36
CA ASN A 153 -1.81 -1.69 -25.40
C ASN A 153 -0.55 -2.34 -24.78
N HIS A 154 -0.73 -3.15 -23.74
CA HIS A 154 0.34 -3.98 -23.18
C HIS A 154 -0.15 -5.42 -23.13
N SER A 155 -0.10 -6.06 -24.29
CA SER A 155 -0.09 -7.52 -24.44
C SER A 155 1.36 -8.03 -24.30
N PRO A 156 1.56 -9.33 -24.03
CA PRO A 156 2.46 -9.89 -22.99
C PRO A 156 3.96 -9.60 -23.16
#